data_AF-A0A2A4NV85-F1
#
_entry.id   AF-A0A2A4NV85-F1
#
_cell.length_a   1.000
_cell.length_b   1.000
_cell.length_c   1.000
_cell.angle_alpha   90.00
_cell.angle_beta   90.00
_cell.angle_gamma   90.00
#
_symmetry.space_group_name_H-M   'P 1'
#
loop_
_entity.id
_entity.type
_entity.pdbx_description
1 polymer ?
#
loop_
_entity_poly.entity_id
_entity_poly.type
_entity_poly.pdbx_seq_one_letter_code
_entity_poly.pdbx_strand_id
1 'polypeptide(L)' 'MTLSGVGAGTHKTTLVYNILACTKTTILNITENVVLLGSIEVGRVGCKGTSTGGLDLSISGGTETYTYSMEFYKC' A
#
# COMPACT_ATOMS: atom_id res chain seq x y z
N MET A 1 -3.53 -8.77 28.71
CA MET A 1 -2.27 -8.97 27.98
C MET A 1 -2.44 -8.37 26.59
N THR A 2 -1.67 -7.35 26.26
CA THR A 2 -1.67 -6.70 24.95
C THR A 2 -0.38 -7.06 24.24
N LEU A 3 -0.48 -7.47 22.97
CA LEU A 3 0.66 -7.73 22.10
C LEU A 3 0.73 -6.58 21.09
N SER A 4 1.84 -5.85 21.08
CA SER A 4 2.11 -4.74 20.17
C SER A 4 3.25 -5.07 19.22
N GLY A 5 3.31 -4.39 18.07
CA GLY A 5 4.36 -4.60 17.07
C GLY A 5 4.22 -5.88 16.23
N VAL A 6 2.99 -6.37 16.06
CA VAL A 6 2.72 -7.56 15.23
C VAL A 6 2.53 -7.13 13.77
N GLY A 7 3.36 -7.65 12.88
CA GLY A 7 3.25 -7.39 11.43
C GLY A 7 2.02 -8.04 10.78
N ALA A 8 1.77 -7.68 9.53
CA ALA A 8 0.72 -8.29 8.72
C ALA A 8 0.92 -9.81 8.57
N GLY A 9 -0.18 -10.55 8.50
CA GLY A 9 -0.19 -12.01 8.41
C GLY A 9 -1.29 -12.65 9.25
N THR A 10 -1.39 -13.99 9.14
CA THR A 10 -2.28 -14.80 9.95
C THR A 10 -1.58 -15.23 11.23
N HIS A 11 -2.10 -14.78 12.37
CA HIS A 11 -1.57 -15.07 13.70
C HIS A 11 -2.48 -16.04 14.42
N LYS A 12 -1.92 -17.15 14.91
CA LYS A 12 -2.63 -18.14 15.72
C LYS A 12 -2.25 -17.97 17.18
N THR A 13 -3.21 -17.61 18.01
CA THR A 13 -3.01 -17.46 19.45
C THR A 13 -3.71 -18.59 20.17
N THR A 14 -2.99 -19.26 21.08
CA THR A 14 -3.52 -20.33 21.92
C THR A 14 -3.46 -19.92 23.38
N LEU A 15 -4.62 -19.76 24.00
CA LEU A 15 -4.78 -19.50 25.42
C LEU A 15 -4.87 -20.83 26.16
N VAL A 16 -4.04 -21.04 27.18
CA VAL A 16 -4.13 -22.17 28.11
C VAL A 16 -4.48 -21.60 29.49
N TYR A 17 -5.56 -22.06 30.11
CA TYR A 17 -6.10 -21.38 31.31
C TYR A 17 -6.35 -22.30 32.52
N ASN A 18 -5.91 -23.56 32.49
CA ASN A 18 -5.95 -24.43 33.66
C ASN A 18 -4.79 -25.45 33.69
N ILE A 19 -4.61 -26.05 34.87
CA ILE A 19 -3.67 -27.15 35.17
C ILE A 19 -3.89 -28.39 34.29
N LEU A 20 -5.10 -28.54 33.73
CA LEU A 20 -5.47 -29.64 32.82
C LEU A 20 -5.17 -29.34 31.34
N ALA A 21 -4.45 -28.25 31.05
CA ALA A 21 -4.05 -27.84 29.70
C ALA A 21 -5.21 -27.60 28.70
N CYS A 22 -6.39 -27.20 29.18
CA CYS A 22 -7.47 -26.78 28.29
C CYS A 22 -7.04 -25.56 27.48
N THR A 23 -7.15 -25.69 26.15
CA THR A 23 -6.71 -24.66 25.21
C THR A 23 -7.89 -24.02 24.48
N LYS A 24 -7.86 -22.70 24.31
CA LYS A 24 -8.71 -21.97 23.37
C LYS A 24 -7.84 -21.34 22.30
N THR A 25 -8.12 -21.65 21.05
CA THR A 25 -7.37 -21.09 19.91
C THR A 25 -8.19 -20.02 19.21
N THR A 26 -7.56 -18.90 18.91
CA THR A 26 -8.12 -17.82 18.08
C THR A 26 -7.17 -17.56 16.92
N ILE A 27 -7.75 -17.40 15.72
CA ILE A 27 -7.02 -17.01 14.52
C ILE A 27 -7.32 -15.53 14.25
N LEU A 28 -6.28 -14.74 14.07
CA LEU A 28 -6.35 -13.30 13.79
C LEU A 28 -5.71 -13.06 12.42
N ASN A 29 -6.41 -12.35 11.55
CA ASN A 29 -5.85 -11.93 10.26
C ASN A 29 -5.55 -10.44 10.33
N ILE A 30 -4.27 -10.09 10.27
CA ILE A 30 -3.80 -8.71 10.20
C ILE A 30 -3.48 -8.44 8.72
N THR A 31 -4.23 -7.55 8.09
CA THR A 31 -4.01 -7.16 6.70
C THR A 31 -2.98 -6.03 6.62
N GLU A 32 -2.03 -6.15 5.71
CA GLU A 32 -1.16 -5.03 5.34
C GLU A 32 -1.94 -4.01 4.50
N ASN A 33 -1.49 -2.76 4.52
CA ASN A 33 -1.98 -1.78 3.57
C ASN A 33 -1.59 -2.14 2.15
N VAL A 34 -2.44 -1.78 1.19
CA VAL A 34 -2.10 -1.89 -0.22
C VAL A 34 -0.87 -1.03 -0.49
N VAL A 35 0.18 -1.64 -1.05
CA VAL A 35 1.40 -0.94 -1.45
C VAL A 35 1.05 0.18 -2.41
N LEU A 36 1.62 1.37 -2.18
CA LEU A 36 1.48 2.49 -3.10
C LEU A 36 2.31 2.23 -4.36
N LEU A 37 1.65 2.23 -5.51
CA LEU A 37 2.28 2.07 -6.82
C LEU A 37 1.99 3.31 -7.67
N GLY A 38 3.03 3.84 -8.32
CA GLY A 38 2.92 4.95 -9.26
C GLY A 38 3.61 4.63 -10.57
N SER A 39 2.99 5.00 -11.69
CA SER A 39 3.58 4.92 -13.02
C SER A 39 3.41 6.25 -13.78
N ILE A 40 4.42 6.58 -14.59
CA ILE A 40 4.42 7.75 -15.46
C ILE A 40 4.51 7.26 -16.90
N GLU A 41 3.56 7.68 -17.73
CA GLU A 41 3.62 7.51 -19.18
C GLU A 41 3.94 8.84 -19.85
N VAL A 42 4.93 8.84 -20.74
CA VAL A 42 5.39 10.05 -21.43
C VAL A 42 4.95 10.02 -22.88
N GLY A 43 3.98 10.85 -23.23
CA GLY A 43 3.60 11.14 -24.61
C GLY A 43 4.61 12.06 -25.26
N ARG A 44 5.30 11.56 -26.30
CA ARG A 44 6.25 12.37 -27.07
C ARG A 44 5.53 13.44 -27.88
N VAL A 45 6.15 14.60 -28.00
CA VAL A 45 5.69 15.66 -28.90
C VAL A 45 5.76 15.16 -30.34
N GLY A 46 4.66 15.27 -31.08
CA GLY A 46 4.54 14.71 -32.44
C GLY A 46 5.46 15.38 -33.47
N CYS A 47 5.82 16.65 -33.26
CA CYS A 47 6.71 17.41 -34.14
C CYS A 47 7.58 18.39 -33.35
N LYS A 48 8.79 18.69 -33.84
CA LYS A 48 9.68 19.70 -33.23
C LYS A 48 8.96 21.07 -33.20
N GLY A 49 8.84 21.65 -32.01
CA GLY A 49 8.26 22.99 -31.80
C GLY A 49 6.76 23.00 -31.47
N THR A 50 6.08 21.85 -31.49
CA THR A 50 4.70 21.76 -30.98
C THR A 50 4.68 21.44 -29.48
N SER A 51 3.56 21.69 -28.82
CA SER A 51 3.36 21.38 -27.38
C SER A 51 2.32 20.26 -27.21
N THR A 52 2.34 19.25 -28.08
CA THR A 52 1.38 18.14 -28.04
C THR A 52 1.84 16.94 -27.19
N GLY A 53 2.99 17.06 -26.52
CA GLY A 53 3.45 16.06 -25.57
C GLY A 53 2.59 16.06 -24.30
N GLY A 54 2.49 14.90 -23.65
CA GLY A 54 1.69 14.72 -22.45
C GLY A 54 2.42 13.86 -21.43
N LEU A 55 2.03 13.98 -20.17
CA LEU A 55 2.44 13.09 -19.09
C LEU A 55 1.16 12.54 -18.48
N ASP A 56 1.03 11.22 -18.44
CA ASP A 56 -0.04 10.55 -17.72
C ASP A 56 0.54 9.94 -16.44
N LEU A 57 -0.10 10.22 -15.31
CA LEU A 57 0.29 9.72 -14.00
C LEU A 57 -0.82 8.80 -13.49
N SER A 58 -0.49 7.53 -13.32
CA SER A 58 -1.40 6.56 -12.73
C SER A 58 -0.88 6.15 -11.35
N ILE A 59 -1.66 6.40 -10.30
CA ILE A 59 -1.37 5.95 -8.93
C ILE A 59 -2.44 4.93 -8.51
N SER A 60 -2.02 3.85 -7.87
CA SER A 60 -2.91 2.85 -7.29
C SER A 60 -2.39 2.38 -5.93
N GLY A 61 -3.31 1.90 -5.09
CA GLY A 61 -2.99 1.45 -3.75
C GLY A 61 -2.90 2.59 -2.72
N GLY A 62 -2.32 2.27 -1.56
CA GLY A 62 -2.35 3.15 -0.40
C GLY A 62 -3.68 3.20 0.32
N THR A 63 -3.68 3.73 1.55
CA THR A 63 -4.91 3.98 2.33
C THR A 63 -5.10 5.45 2.69
N GLU A 64 -4.09 6.29 2.44
CA GLU A 64 -4.13 7.71 2.78
C GLU A 64 -4.44 8.58 1.56
N THR A 65 -4.96 9.78 1.81
CA THR A 65 -5.22 10.77 0.77
C THR A 65 -3.90 11.32 0.21
N TYR A 66 -3.67 11.17 -1.09
CA TYR A 66 -2.46 11.68 -1.74
C TYR A 66 -2.64 13.09 -2.29
N THR A 67 -1.65 13.96 -2.03
CA THR A 67 -1.52 15.27 -2.69
C THR A 67 -0.62 15.12 -3.91
N TYR A 68 -1.13 15.51 -5.08
CA TYR A 68 -0.41 15.43 -6.34
C TYR A 68 0.22 16.78 -6.68
N SER A 69 1.52 16.81 -6.92
CA SER A 69 2.22 17.96 -7.53
C SER A 69 2.79 17.54 -8.87
N MET A 70 2.24 18.08 -9.96
CA MET A 70 2.78 17.91 -11.31
C MET A 70 3.47 19.20 -11.73
N GLU A 71 4.78 19.12 -11.96
CA GLU A 71 5.57 20.23 -12.51
C GLU A 71 6.03 19.88 -13.92
N PHE A 72 5.70 20.75 -14.88
CA PHE A 72 6.12 20.60 -16.27
C PHE A 72 7.44 21.34 -16.48
N TYR A 73 8.54 20.59 -16.60
CA TYR A 73 9.83 21.14 -16.99
C TYR A 73 9.98 21.08 -18.51
N LYS A 74 9.94 22.26 -19.14
CA LYS A 74 10.31 22.40 -20.56
C LYS A 74 11.82 22.55 -20.63
N CYS A 75 12.49 21.63 -21.34
CA CYS A 75 13.90 21.80 -21.73
C CYS A 75 14.05 23.00 -22.68
#